data_AF-A0A359MWA4-F1
#
_entry.id   AF-A0A359MWA4-F1
#
_cell.length_a   1.000
_cell.length_b   1.000
_cell.length_c   1.000
_cell.angle_alpha   90.00
_cell.angle_beta   90.00
_cell.angle_gamma   90.00
#
_symmetry.space_group_name_H-M   'P 1'
#
loop_
_entity.id
_entity.type
_entity.pdbx_description
1 polymer ?
#
loop_
_entity_poly.entity_id
_entity_poly.type
_entity_poly.pdbx_seq_one_letter_code
_entity_poly.pdbx_strand_id
1 'polypeptide(L)'
;HVQDHVWKAVLPNSFFGGYNPYEIEVFGDWLVTMNHRHLGDVYLNGMSFYEADSFEELNSPSVRTEILDQWTGKIVPVHNPEQTKYVWFAEINTDTTTIYANFQGADPRKELVEINVRRSCFYPEETGINYITVRGFEMAHAATPWAPPTADQPGLLGVNWSKGWIVEHNIIHDSKCSAISIGKEGSTGQNYCSIRKDKPGYQYQLEAVFSAERNGWCKEKIGSHIIRYNTIYDCGQNGIVGHLGCVFSEIHHNHIYNIALKREFYGYEIAGIKFHAAIDTQIHHNRIHDCSLGLWLDWQTQGTRVSKNLFYHNNRDLFVEVSHGPYIVDHNILASEYALDNVAQGGAYINNLICGKMVQAKVLNRSTQYHLPHSTKIAGFSFVYGGDDRFYNNIFIGAKGLEGVGTSHYKNYTTSLEEYIEEVHKKNGDLEVFELIEQPVYINNNAYFNGAEPFEREHDKLMEQGFDPKFSIIDKGEEVYLSCELPESFENILGGIHSTSTLPRVRIVDAEFERPDGSNVVLDTDFLEEKRMPKSPLGPITSLKKGKNYIKVW
;
A
#
# COMPACT_ATOMS: atom_id res chain seq x y z
N HIS A 1 41.15 5.55 8.28
CA HIS A 1 41.47 4.40 7.42
C HIS A 1 41.81 3.22 8.33
N VAL A 2 41.22 2.05 8.07
CA VAL A 2 41.45 0.83 8.87
C VAL A 2 42.30 -0.14 8.04
N GLN A 3 41.74 -0.60 6.92
CA GLN A 3 42.40 -1.50 5.97
C GLN A 3 41.72 -1.35 4.59
N ASP A 4 42.49 -1.44 3.50
CA ASP A 4 42.00 -1.42 2.12
C ASP A 4 40.99 -0.30 1.84
N HIS A 5 39.74 -0.63 1.54
CA HIS A 5 38.67 0.33 1.27
C HIS A 5 37.80 0.66 2.50
N VAL A 6 38.14 0.09 3.67
CA VAL A 6 37.39 0.24 4.91
C VAL A 6 37.91 1.42 5.73
N TRP A 7 36.99 2.29 6.09
CA TRP A 7 37.21 3.43 6.97
C TRP A 7 36.38 3.32 8.23
N LYS A 8 36.74 4.09 9.26
CA LYS A 8 35.97 4.17 10.48
C LYS A 8 35.89 5.59 11.01
N ALA A 9 34.81 5.88 11.71
CA ALA A 9 34.63 7.04 12.58
C ALA A 9 34.25 6.56 13.99
N VAL A 10 34.78 7.24 15.02
CA VAL A 10 34.45 6.96 16.42
C VAL A 10 33.79 8.21 16.99
N LEU A 11 32.57 8.07 17.48
CA LEU A 11 31.79 9.16 18.05
C LEU A 11 31.46 8.84 19.51
N PRO A 12 31.49 9.83 20.43
CA PRO A 12 30.99 9.61 21.78
C PRO A 12 29.47 9.36 21.74
N ASN A 13 28.96 8.46 22.57
CA ASN A 13 27.51 8.14 22.61
C ASN A 13 26.64 9.39 22.89
N SER A 14 27.19 10.39 23.59
CA SER A 14 26.54 11.68 23.82
C SER A 14 26.20 12.45 22.54
N PHE A 15 26.83 12.13 21.39
CA PHE A 15 26.49 12.68 20.08
C PHE A 15 25.06 12.31 19.66
N PHE A 16 24.59 11.12 20.03
CA PHE A 16 23.27 10.61 19.69
C PHE A 16 22.20 10.90 20.76
N GLY A 17 22.62 11.36 21.95
CA GLY A 17 21.71 11.60 23.06
C GLY A 17 21.00 10.31 23.49
N GLY A 18 19.68 10.37 23.68
CA GLY A 18 18.86 9.22 24.09
C GLY A 18 18.43 8.30 22.94
N TYR A 19 18.86 8.55 21.70
CA TYR A 19 18.44 7.80 20.53
C TYR A 19 19.66 7.51 19.64
N ASN A 20 20.29 6.36 19.84
CA ASN A 20 21.44 5.93 19.04
C ASN A 20 21.00 4.94 17.94
N PRO A 21 20.93 5.37 16.66
CA PRO A 21 20.48 4.50 15.57
C PRO A 21 21.33 3.25 15.37
N TYR A 22 22.60 3.28 15.79
CA TYR A 22 23.53 2.17 15.64
C TYR A 22 23.34 1.10 16.73
N GLU A 23 22.69 1.43 17.83
CA GLU A 23 22.35 0.49 18.92
C GLU A 23 20.91 -0.03 18.79
N ILE A 24 20.00 0.78 18.25
CA ILE A 24 18.58 0.44 18.16
C ILE A 24 18.33 -0.46 16.95
N GLU A 25 17.79 -1.65 17.19
CA GLU A 25 17.38 -2.59 16.15
C GLU A 25 16.07 -2.18 15.46
N VAL A 26 15.93 -2.59 14.19
CA VAL A 26 14.62 -2.74 13.54
C VAL A 26 13.87 -3.84 14.29
N PHE A 27 12.85 -3.45 15.05
CA PHE A 27 12.16 -4.36 15.96
C PHE A 27 10.67 -4.04 16.04
N GLY A 28 9.83 -5.09 16.06
CA GLY A 28 8.44 -4.99 16.47
C GLY A 28 7.59 -6.15 15.97
N ASP A 29 6.29 -6.01 16.19
CA ASP A 29 5.31 -7.00 15.75
C ASP A 29 5.33 -7.16 14.21
N TRP A 30 5.08 -8.37 13.72
CA TRP A 30 5.09 -8.76 12.29
C TRP A 30 6.38 -8.53 11.50
N LEU A 31 7.48 -8.15 12.15
CA LEU A 31 8.80 -8.30 11.55
C LEU A 31 9.11 -9.81 11.40
N VAL A 32 9.50 -10.23 10.20
CA VAL A 32 9.69 -11.65 9.86
C VAL A 32 11.16 -12.02 9.74
N THR A 33 11.99 -11.12 9.20
CA THR A 33 13.43 -11.37 9.06
C THR A 33 14.09 -11.52 10.43
N MET A 34 14.88 -12.58 10.58
CA MET A 34 15.63 -12.89 11.80
C MET A 34 17.00 -12.19 11.84
N ASN A 35 17.44 -11.60 10.74
CA ASN A 35 18.71 -10.86 10.71
C ASN A 35 18.55 -9.55 11.47
N HIS A 36 19.49 -9.29 12.37
CA HIS A 36 19.54 -8.05 13.14
C HIS A 36 19.98 -6.91 12.22
N ARG A 37 19.12 -5.93 12.04
CA ARG A 37 19.40 -4.67 11.35
C ARG A 37 19.16 -3.55 12.33
N HIS A 38 19.94 -2.48 12.23
CA HIS A 38 19.83 -1.32 13.10
C HIS A 38 19.26 -0.12 12.34
N LEU A 39 18.86 0.91 13.07
CA LEU A 39 18.26 2.11 12.48
C LEU A 39 19.29 3.06 11.83
N GLY A 40 20.58 2.78 12.03
CA GLY A 40 21.69 3.44 11.38
C GLY A 40 21.70 3.25 9.86
N ASP A 41 22.39 4.16 9.19
CA ASP A 41 22.74 4.07 7.78
C ASP A 41 23.98 4.95 7.53
N VAL A 42 24.64 4.73 6.40
CA VAL A 42 25.79 5.50 5.91
C VAL A 42 25.51 5.89 4.47
N TYR A 43 25.80 7.15 4.12
CA TYR A 43 25.52 7.70 2.80
C TYR A 43 26.82 8.19 2.16
N LEU A 44 27.03 7.91 0.87
CA LEU A 44 28.10 8.49 0.05
C LEU A 44 27.48 9.30 -1.08
N ASN A 45 27.65 10.62 -1.05
CA ASN A 45 27.09 11.53 -2.03
C ASN A 45 25.58 11.29 -2.27
N GLY A 46 24.84 11.02 -1.17
CA GLY A 46 23.40 10.72 -1.15
C GLY A 46 23.03 9.24 -1.30
N MET A 47 23.93 8.34 -1.71
CA MET A 47 23.60 6.91 -1.84
C MET A 47 23.76 6.18 -0.50
N SER A 48 22.67 5.60 0.02
CA SER A 48 22.69 4.77 1.24
C SER A 48 23.42 3.43 1.05
N PHE A 49 23.92 2.86 2.15
CA PHE A 49 24.71 1.63 2.15
C PHE A 49 23.86 0.45 2.62
N TYR A 50 24.38 -0.77 2.46
CA TYR A 50 23.82 -1.97 3.07
C TYR A 50 24.47 -2.26 4.42
N GLU A 51 23.69 -2.65 5.41
CA GLU A 51 24.25 -3.12 6.67
C GLU A 51 24.82 -4.54 6.55
N ALA A 52 26.05 -4.73 7.03
CA ALA A 52 26.75 -6.02 7.10
C ALA A 52 26.53 -6.70 8.45
N ASP A 53 26.54 -8.03 8.48
CA ASP A 53 26.31 -8.81 9.70
C ASP A 53 27.54 -8.88 10.62
N SER A 54 28.73 -8.56 10.08
CA SER A 54 30.00 -8.61 10.79
C SER A 54 31.04 -7.64 10.23
N PHE A 55 32.09 -7.36 11.01
CA PHE A 55 33.22 -6.56 10.54
C PHE A 55 33.93 -7.22 9.36
N GLU A 56 34.01 -8.56 9.34
CA GLU A 56 34.69 -9.33 8.30
C GLU A 56 34.07 -9.13 6.91
N GLU A 57 32.75 -8.99 6.84
CA GLU A 57 31.99 -8.75 5.60
C GLU A 57 32.33 -7.41 4.93
N LEU A 58 32.92 -6.45 5.67
CA LEU A 58 33.35 -5.19 5.10
C LEU A 58 34.55 -5.34 4.16
N ASN A 59 35.35 -6.40 4.28
CA ASN A 59 36.63 -6.50 3.55
C ASN A 59 36.44 -6.80 2.06
N SER A 60 35.46 -7.64 1.73
CA SER A 60 35.25 -8.15 0.36
C SER A 60 33.75 -8.25 0.01
N PRO A 61 32.98 -7.15 0.10
CA PRO A 61 31.57 -7.17 -0.29
C PRO A 61 31.45 -7.36 -1.81
N SER A 62 30.44 -8.11 -2.24
CA SER A 62 30.24 -8.47 -3.65
C SER A 62 29.01 -7.80 -4.24
N VAL A 63 29.05 -7.55 -5.56
CA VAL A 63 27.89 -7.06 -6.30
C VAL A 63 26.84 -8.18 -6.38
N ARG A 64 25.62 -7.88 -5.95
CA ARG A 64 24.43 -8.73 -6.12
C ARG A 64 23.55 -8.16 -7.22
N THR A 65 23.14 -9.00 -8.15
CA THR A 65 22.30 -8.61 -9.31
C THR A 65 20.86 -9.10 -9.18
N GLU A 66 20.60 -10.03 -8.27
CA GLU A 66 19.29 -10.63 -8.05
C GLU A 66 18.97 -10.73 -6.55
N ILE A 67 17.69 -10.67 -6.21
CA ILE A 67 17.20 -10.74 -4.83
C ILE A 67 15.82 -11.40 -4.79
N LEU A 68 15.56 -12.17 -3.74
CA LEU A 68 14.24 -12.77 -3.51
C LEU A 68 13.25 -11.71 -3.06
N ASP A 69 12.13 -11.60 -3.76
CA ASP A 69 10.95 -10.93 -3.23
C ASP A 69 10.18 -11.90 -2.33
N GLN A 70 10.18 -11.61 -1.01
CA GLN A 70 9.75 -12.56 0.01
C GLN A 70 8.28 -12.96 -0.10
N TRP A 71 7.41 -12.05 -0.55
CA TRP A 71 5.99 -12.34 -0.72
C TRP A 71 5.74 -13.17 -1.97
N THR A 72 6.22 -12.71 -3.13
CA THR A 72 5.92 -13.41 -4.38
C THR A 72 6.71 -14.70 -4.57
N GLY A 73 7.79 -14.89 -3.80
CA GLY A 73 8.71 -16.01 -3.94
C GLY A 73 9.54 -15.95 -5.23
N LYS A 74 9.43 -14.85 -6.00
CA LYS A 74 10.17 -14.66 -7.26
C LYS A 74 11.53 -14.04 -6.97
N ILE A 75 12.55 -14.52 -7.68
CA ILE A 75 13.82 -13.82 -7.78
C ILE A 75 13.63 -12.67 -8.76
N VAL A 76 13.96 -11.45 -8.33
CA VAL A 76 13.86 -10.22 -9.12
C VAL A 76 15.21 -9.52 -9.22
N PRO A 77 15.44 -8.68 -10.23
CA PRO A 77 16.65 -7.87 -10.29
C PRO A 77 16.81 -6.98 -9.06
N VAL A 78 18.04 -6.83 -8.57
CA VAL A 78 18.38 -5.78 -7.61
C VAL A 78 18.26 -4.43 -8.30
N HIS A 79 17.58 -3.47 -7.67
CA HIS A 79 17.33 -2.15 -8.23
C HIS A 79 18.63 -1.39 -8.59
N ASN A 80 19.60 -1.37 -7.68
CA ASN A 80 20.92 -0.80 -7.91
C ASN A 80 22.02 -1.81 -7.54
N PRO A 81 22.49 -2.64 -8.49
CA PRO A 81 23.49 -3.67 -8.21
C PRO A 81 24.80 -3.11 -7.65
N GLU A 82 25.27 -1.97 -8.17
CA GLU A 82 26.53 -1.35 -7.71
C GLU A 82 26.44 -0.82 -6.28
N GLN A 83 25.25 -0.48 -5.77
CA GLN A 83 25.07 -0.09 -4.37
C GLN A 83 25.41 -1.25 -3.41
N THR A 84 25.20 -2.50 -3.83
CA THR A 84 25.28 -3.67 -2.93
C THR A 84 26.67 -3.98 -2.37
N LYS A 85 27.73 -3.45 -3.00
CA LYS A 85 29.10 -3.56 -2.48
C LYS A 85 29.48 -2.46 -1.49
N TYR A 86 28.64 -1.44 -1.31
CA TYR A 86 28.83 -0.40 -0.32
C TYR A 86 28.15 -0.83 0.97
N VAL A 87 28.96 -1.25 1.94
CA VAL A 87 28.51 -1.86 3.18
C VAL A 87 29.02 -1.12 4.41
N TRP A 88 28.23 -1.13 5.48
CA TRP A 88 28.60 -0.55 6.77
C TRP A 88 28.31 -1.52 7.93
N PHE A 89 29.02 -1.34 9.04
CA PHE A 89 28.87 -2.10 10.28
C PHE A 89 29.20 -1.19 11.46
N ALA A 90 28.62 -1.40 12.63
CA ALA A 90 28.90 -0.58 13.81
C ALA A 90 29.17 -1.42 15.06
N GLU A 91 30.06 -0.92 15.91
CA GLU A 91 30.35 -1.44 17.24
C GLU A 91 30.04 -0.38 18.28
N ILE A 92 29.25 -0.76 19.30
CA ILE A 92 28.81 0.14 20.36
C ILE A 92 29.38 -0.38 21.67
N ASN A 93 30.03 0.50 22.42
CA ASN A 93 30.45 0.23 23.79
C ASN A 93 29.86 1.29 24.74
N THR A 94 30.25 1.24 26.02
CA THR A 94 29.69 2.11 27.07
C THR A 94 29.83 3.60 26.77
N ASP A 95 30.89 4.00 26.06
CA ASP A 95 31.25 5.42 25.90
C ASP A 95 31.15 5.91 24.45
N THR A 96 31.27 5.00 23.48
CA THR A 96 31.46 5.34 22.07
C THR A 96 30.71 4.40 21.13
N THR A 97 30.37 4.95 19.98
CA THR A 97 29.86 4.25 18.80
C THR A 97 30.92 4.36 17.71
N THR A 98 31.41 3.22 17.23
CA THR A 98 32.35 3.12 16.12
C THR A 98 31.62 2.63 14.89
N ILE A 99 31.62 3.43 13.83
CA ILE A 99 30.99 3.10 12.55
C ILE A 99 32.08 2.81 11.54
N TYR A 100 31.98 1.66 10.88
CA TYR A 100 32.86 1.21 9.83
C TYR A 100 32.10 1.14 8.51
N ALA A 101 32.75 1.50 7.40
CA ALA A 101 32.15 1.36 6.08
C ALA A 101 33.20 1.14 4.99
N ASN A 102 32.83 0.37 3.96
CA ASN A 102 33.63 0.16 2.77
C ASN A 102 33.22 1.15 1.67
N PHE A 103 34.12 2.09 1.35
CA PHE A 103 33.88 3.18 0.39
C PHE A 103 34.37 2.86 -1.04
N GLN A 104 34.75 1.61 -1.32
CA GLN A 104 35.11 1.14 -2.67
C GLN A 104 36.19 1.98 -3.39
N GLY A 105 37.12 2.53 -2.61
CA GLY A 105 38.22 3.37 -3.10
C GLY A 105 37.99 4.88 -3.00
N ALA A 106 36.77 5.34 -2.72
CA ALA A 106 36.52 6.74 -2.41
C ALA A 106 37.15 7.15 -1.07
N ASP A 107 37.61 8.40 -0.96
CA ASP A 107 38.13 8.96 0.29
C ASP A 107 36.98 9.67 1.04
N PRO A 108 36.44 9.10 2.13
CA PRO A 108 35.28 9.65 2.82
C PRO A 108 35.54 10.97 3.55
N ARG A 109 36.80 11.46 3.54
CA ARG A 109 37.16 12.79 4.06
C ARG A 109 37.05 13.88 2.99
N LYS A 110 36.92 13.49 1.72
CA LYS A 110 36.84 14.38 0.56
C LYS A 110 35.46 14.38 -0.07
N GLU A 111 34.83 13.21 -0.11
CA GLU A 111 33.45 13.05 -0.56
C GLU A 111 32.47 13.54 0.53
N LEU A 112 31.21 13.78 0.14
CA LEU A 112 30.15 14.04 1.10
C LEU A 112 29.68 12.70 1.69
N VAL A 113 30.08 12.45 2.93
CA VAL A 113 29.66 11.25 3.67
C VAL A 113 28.80 11.67 4.86
N GLU A 114 27.62 11.09 4.95
CA GLU A 114 26.64 11.35 6.00
C GLU A 114 26.27 10.05 6.72
N ILE A 115 25.71 10.21 7.91
CA ILE A 115 25.30 9.11 8.78
C ILE A 115 23.94 9.43 9.41
N ASN A 116 23.13 8.40 9.64
CA ASN A 116 21.90 8.57 10.41
C ASN A 116 22.20 8.96 11.87
N VAL A 117 21.43 9.91 12.40
CA VAL A 117 21.59 10.39 13.79
C VAL A 117 20.25 10.51 14.49
N ARG A 118 19.30 11.23 13.89
CA ARG A 118 18.01 11.56 14.51
C ARG A 118 16.91 10.64 13.99
N ARG A 119 15.90 10.38 14.85
CA ARG A 119 14.71 9.58 14.50
C ARG A 119 13.87 10.21 13.38
N SER A 120 13.64 11.52 13.47
CA SER A 120 12.66 12.25 12.63
C SER A 120 13.24 13.60 12.22
N CYS A 121 12.73 14.14 11.10
CA CYS A 121 13.03 15.49 10.63
C CYS A 121 11.98 16.50 11.13
N PHE A 122 10.69 16.20 10.96
CA PHE A 122 9.59 17.08 11.34
C PHE A 122 8.46 16.27 12.00
N TYR A 123 8.48 16.19 13.32
CA TYR A 123 7.53 15.39 14.08
C TYR A 123 7.29 16.03 15.46
N PRO A 124 6.05 16.38 15.84
CA PRO A 124 5.76 16.92 17.16
C PRO A 124 6.08 15.91 18.26
N GLU A 125 6.67 16.34 19.38
CA GLU A 125 6.83 15.47 20.56
C GLU A 125 5.50 15.21 21.27
N GLU A 126 4.58 16.17 21.22
CA GLU A 126 3.23 16.08 21.80
C GLU A 126 2.18 15.75 20.73
N THR A 127 1.09 15.09 21.15
CA THR A 127 -0.05 14.80 20.28
C THR A 127 -1.02 15.98 20.19
N GLY A 128 -1.96 15.95 19.25
CA GLY A 128 -3.01 16.97 19.14
C GLY A 128 -2.52 18.36 18.67
N ILE A 129 -1.30 18.45 18.13
CA ILE A 129 -0.80 19.65 17.47
C ILE A 129 -1.44 19.73 16.08
N ASN A 130 -2.64 20.29 16.02
CA ASN A 130 -3.51 20.27 14.84
C ASN A 130 -3.15 21.37 13.83
N TYR A 131 -3.65 21.22 12.60
CA TYR A 131 -3.70 22.28 11.58
C TYR A 131 -2.34 22.88 11.20
N ILE A 132 -1.34 22.03 11.02
CA ILE A 132 -0.02 22.44 10.52
C ILE A 132 0.06 22.19 9.01
N THR A 133 0.66 23.14 8.29
CA THR A 133 1.04 22.96 6.88
C THR A 133 2.55 22.88 6.78
N VAL A 134 3.07 21.83 6.13
CA VAL A 134 4.49 21.63 5.84
C VAL A 134 4.67 21.60 4.32
N ARG A 135 5.38 22.61 3.78
CA ARG A 135 5.43 22.85 2.35
C ARG A 135 6.81 23.26 1.82
N GLY A 136 7.23 22.62 0.73
CA GLY A 136 8.37 23.08 -0.08
C GLY A 136 9.74 22.67 0.43
N PHE A 137 9.83 21.61 1.24
CA PHE A 137 11.09 21.15 1.82
C PHE A 137 11.60 19.88 1.14
N GLU A 138 12.92 19.73 1.10
CA GLU A 138 13.56 18.42 1.02
C GLU A 138 13.86 17.94 2.45
N MET A 139 13.48 16.70 2.77
CA MET A 139 13.73 16.10 4.09
C MET A 139 14.22 14.66 3.91
N ALA A 140 15.37 14.34 4.51
CA ALA A 140 16.03 13.05 4.31
C ALA A 140 16.78 12.55 5.55
N HIS A 141 17.31 11.33 5.45
CA HIS A 141 18.25 10.72 6.41
C HIS A 141 17.67 10.60 7.82
N ALA A 142 16.56 9.86 7.94
CA ALA A 142 15.87 9.64 9.22
C ALA A 142 15.97 8.18 9.68
N ALA A 143 16.41 7.99 10.92
CA ALA A 143 16.51 6.70 11.57
C ALA A 143 15.16 6.26 12.17
N THR A 144 14.09 6.21 11.37
CA THR A 144 12.76 5.85 11.85
C THR A 144 12.67 4.35 12.20
N PRO A 145 11.97 3.97 13.29
CA PRO A 145 11.81 2.57 13.68
C PRO A 145 10.76 1.84 12.82
N TRP A 146 10.72 0.52 12.94
CA TRP A 146 9.65 -0.33 12.40
C TRP A 146 8.29 0.09 12.98
N ALA A 147 7.29 0.26 12.11
CA ALA A 147 6.03 0.92 12.46
C ALA A 147 4.78 0.04 12.21
N PRO A 148 4.58 -1.07 12.94
CA PRO A 148 3.39 -1.93 12.83
C PRO A 148 2.15 -1.26 13.44
N PRO A 149 0.91 -1.71 13.11
CA PRO A 149 -0.32 -1.12 13.62
C PRO A 149 -0.47 -1.28 15.15
N THR A 150 0.30 -2.15 15.79
CA THR A 150 0.28 -2.41 17.24
C THR A 150 1.34 -1.61 18.01
N ALA A 151 2.03 -0.67 17.37
CA ALA A 151 3.02 0.22 17.99
C ALA A 151 2.72 1.70 17.75
N ASP A 152 3.42 2.57 18.45
CA ASP A 152 3.71 3.94 18.02
C ASP A 152 4.31 3.89 16.62
N GLN A 153 3.84 4.77 15.74
CA GLN A 153 4.25 4.78 14.35
C GLN A 153 4.92 6.11 13.98
N PRO A 154 6.08 6.46 14.57
CA PRO A 154 6.78 7.68 14.18
C PRO A 154 7.37 7.53 12.77
N GLY A 155 7.36 8.63 12.01
CA GLY A 155 7.98 8.72 10.69
C GLY A 155 9.09 9.78 10.64
N LEU A 156 9.66 9.96 9.45
CA LEU A 156 10.57 11.06 9.13
C LEU A 156 9.82 12.39 9.27
N LEU A 157 8.62 12.45 8.69
CA LEU A 157 7.63 13.50 8.88
C LEU A 157 6.36 12.87 9.44
N GLY A 158 5.75 13.45 10.46
CA GLY A 158 4.46 12.91 10.93
C GLY A 158 3.62 13.86 11.74
N VAL A 159 2.34 13.56 11.77
CA VAL A 159 1.29 14.42 12.36
C VAL A 159 1.08 14.16 13.86
N ASN A 160 1.65 13.06 14.38
CA ASN A 160 1.57 12.59 15.76
C ASN A 160 0.17 12.68 16.38
N TRP A 161 -0.78 11.85 15.92
CA TRP A 161 -2.11 11.74 16.53
C TRP A 161 -2.83 13.09 16.68
N SER A 162 -3.11 13.73 15.55
CA SER A 162 -3.71 15.07 15.47
C SER A 162 -4.70 15.13 14.30
N LYS A 163 -5.14 16.35 13.93
CA LYS A 163 -6.09 16.59 12.84
C LYS A 163 -5.65 17.71 11.90
N GLY A 164 -6.01 17.56 10.63
CA GLY A 164 -6.09 18.69 9.69
C GLY A 164 -4.75 19.19 9.16
N TRP A 165 -3.74 18.32 9.10
CA TRP A 165 -2.45 18.68 8.52
C TRP A 165 -2.49 18.73 7.00
N ILE A 166 -1.65 19.56 6.41
CA ILE A 166 -1.37 19.56 4.98
C ILE A 166 0.14 19.35 4.78
N VAL A 167 0.51 18.25 4.14
CA VAL A 167 1.89 17.94 3.75
C VAL A 167 1.96 18.03 2.23
N GLU A 168 2.59 19.09 1.71
CA GLU A 168 2.55 19.33 0.28
C GLU A 168 3.83 19.85 -0.37
N HIS A 169 4.09 19.47 -1.63
CA HIS A 169 5.25 19.94 -2.39
C HIS A 169 6.59 19.69 -1.70
N ASN A 170 6.73 18.56 -1.01
CA ASN A 170 7.99 18.15 -0.39
C ASN A 170 8.67 17.03 -1.19
N ILE A 171 10.00 16.96 -1.09
CA ILE A 171 10.80 15.82 -1.54
C ILE A 171 11.27 15.09 -0.28
N ILE A 172 10.90 13.82 -0.11
CA ILE A 172 11.13 13.08 1.13
C ILE A 172 11.78 11.74 0.80
N HIS A 173 12.97 11.47 1.34
CA HIS A 173 13.67 10.23 1.03
C HIS A 173 14.56 9.71 2.15
N ASP A 174 15.10 8.51 1.98
CA ASP A 174 16.08 7.89 2.89
C ASP A 174 15.58 7.82 4.35
N SER A 175 14.32 7.43 4.52
CA SER A 175 13.81 7.01 5.83
C SER A 175 14.10 5.53 6.04
N LYS A 176 14.74 5.16 7.16
CA LYS A 176 15.09 3.75 7.42
C LYS A 176 13.88 2.84 7.32
N CYS A 177 12.74 3.27 7.87
CA CYS A 177 11.46 2.58 7.76
C CYS A 177 10.44 3.46 7.01
N SER A 178 9.54 4.16 7.70
CA SER A 178 8.44 4.88 7.06
C SER A 178 8.76 6.38 6.94
N ALA A 179 8.51 6.98 5.76
CA ALA A 179 8.73 8.41 5.52
C ALA A 179 7.65 9.28 6.19
N ILE A 180 6.43 9.34 5.62
CA ILE A 180 5.34 10.10 6.21
C ILE A 180 4.50 9.18 7.10
N SER A 181 4.27 9.59 8.35
CA SER A 181 3.33 8.91 9.24
C SER A 181 2.11 9.75 9.57
N ILE A 182 0.95 9.17 9.29
CA ILE A 182 -0.36 9.55 9.81
C ILE A 182 -0.92 8.40 10.68
N GLY A 183 -0.04 7.72 11.41
CA GLY A 183 -0.38 6.58 12.28
C GLY A 183 -0.76 6.94 13.71
N LYS A 184 -0.90 5.90 14.53
CA LYS A 184 -1.24 6.02 15.95
C LYS A 184 -0.01 6.26 16.82
N GLU A 185 -0.28 6.69 18.06
CA GLU A 185 0.72 6.86 19.13
C GLU A 185 0.78 5.65 20.08
N GLY A 186 1.81 5.60 20.93
CA GLY A 186 2.14 4.41 21.74
C GLY A 186 1.17 4.07 22.89
N SER A 187 0.40 5.01 23.43
CA SER A 187 -0.47 4.77 24.60
C SER A 187 -1.61 3.79 24.30
N THR A 188 -2.00 3.67 23.04
CA THR A 188 -3.02 2.72 22.56
C THR A 188 -2.50 1.29 22.31
N GLY A 189 -1.18 1.08 22.41
CA GLY A 189 -0.51 -0.22 22.24
C GLY A 189 0.92 -0.06 21.72
N GLN A 190 1.87 -0.80 22.30
CA GLN A 190 3.29 -0.72 21.95
C GLN A 190 3.95 -2.10 21.87
N ASN A 191 3.93 -2.73 20.69
CA ASN A 191 4.62 -4.00 20.40
C ASN A 191 4.36 -5.09 21.45
N TYR A 192 3.14 -5.17 21.96
CA TYR A 192 2.83 -6.06 23.08
C TYR A 192 3.00 -7.54 22.70
N CYS A 193 2.79 -7.92 21.44
CA CYS A 193 3.04 -9.29 21.00
C CYS A 193 4.53 -9.64 21.12
N SER A 194 5.42 -8.83 20.54
CA SER A 194 6.87 -9.07 20.56
C SER A 194 7.49 -8.91 21.96
N ILE A 195 6.93 -8.03 22.80
CA ILE A 195 7.44 -7.80 24.17
C ILE A 195 6.87 -8.80 25.18
N ARG A 196 5.55 -8.98 25.24
CA ARG A 196 4.87 -9.78 26.28
C ARG A 196 4.69 -11.23 25.88
N LYS A 197 4.57 -11.51 24.58
CA LYS A 197 4.52 -12.86 23.97
C LYS A 197 3.37 -13.75 24.45
N ASP A 198 2.34 -13.18 25.08
CA ASP A 198 1.18 -13.88 25.62
C ASP A 198 -0.01 -13.94 24.64
N LYS A 199 -0.12 -12.96 23.73
CA LYS A 199 -1.16 -12.86 22.70
C LYS A 199 -0.57 -12.43 21.35
N PRO A 200 -1.14 -12.89 20.23
CA PRO A 200 -0.65 -12.50 18.90
C PRO A 200 -0.92 -11.03 18.59
N GLY A 201 -0.17 -10.47 17.65
CA GLY A 201 -0.37 -9.11 17.14
C GLY A 201 -1.82 -8.86 16.69
N TYR A 202 -2.47 -9.86 16.06
CA TYR A 202 -3.89 -9.83 15.70
C TYR A 202 -4.80 -9.42 16.89
N GLN A 203 -4.61 -10.06 18.04
CA GLN A 203 -5.43 -9.80 19.22
C GLN A 203 -5.10 -8.44 19.85
N TYR A 204 -3.85 -8.00 19.78
CA TYR A 204 -3.46 -6.69 20.27
C TYR A 204 -3.91 -5.54 19.35
N GLN A 205 -4.01 -5.78 18.04
CA GLN A 205 -4.47 -4.79 17.06
C GLN A 205 -5.93 -4.44 17.29
N LEU A 206 -6.82 -5.44 17.39
CA LEU A 206 -8.23 -5.17 17.65
C LEU A 206 -8.44 -4.43 18.99
N GLU A 207 -7.63 -4.72 20.01
CA GLU A 207 -7.67 -4.02 21.30
C GLU A 207 -7.16 -2.58 21.23
N ALA A 208 -6.18 -2.31 20.36
CA ALA A 208 -5.67 -0.96 20.11
C ALA A 208 -6.78 -0.06 19.52
N VAL A 209 -7.63 -0.58 18.63
CA VAL A 209 -8.80 0.14 18.10
C VAL A 209 -9.72 0.62 19.22
N PHE A 210 -10.12 -0.28 20.14
CA PHE A 210 -10.97 0.08 21.27
C PHE A 210 -10.27 1.01 22.27
N SER A 211 -8.97 0.87 22.44
CA SER A 211 -8.17 1.77 23.29
C SER A 211 -8.12 3.18 22.71
N ALA A 212 -7.96 3.29 21.40
CA ALA A 212 -8.00 4.56 20.69
C ALA A 212 -9.40 5.19 20.71
N GLU A 213 -10.48 4.41 20.55
CA GLU A 213 -11.84 4.93 20.68
C GLU A 213 -12.06 5.56 22.07
N ARG A 214 -11.66 4.87 23.14
CA ARG A 214 -11.70 5.42 24.51
C ARG A 214 -10.82 6.66 24.67
N ASN A 215 -9.73 6.75 23.90
CA ASN A 215 -8.84 7.91 23.87
C ASN A 215 -9.33 9.03 22.90
N GLY A 216 -10.56 8.93 22.39
CA GLY A 216 -11.16 9.97 21.55
C GLY A 216 -10.75 9.92 20.08
N TRP A 217 -10.43 8.74 19.54
CA TRP A 217 -10.32 8.53 18.10
C TRP A 217 -11.68 8.72 17.41
N CYS A 218 -11.88 9.92 16.87
CA CYS A 218 -13.10 10.32 16.15
C CYS A 218 -12.79 11.41 15.13
N LYS A 219 -13.71 11.61 14.16
CA LYS A 219 -13.60 12.60 13.07
C LYS A 219 -13.34 14.00 13.60
N GLU A 220 -13.83 14.35 14.79
CA GLU A 220 -13.65 15.65 15.41
C GLU A 220 -12.20 15.93 15.82
N LYS A 221 -11.44 14.89 16.18
CA LYS A 221 -10.12 15.01 16.84
C LYS A 221 -8.94 14.50 16.04
N ILE A 222 -9.12 13.47 15.21
CA ILE A 222 -8.04 12.74 14.54
C ILE A 222 -8.30 12.62 13.05
N GLY A 223 -7.23 12.69 12.24
CA GLY A 223 -7.29 12.46 10.81
C GLY A 223 -7.61 13.71 10.00
N SER A 224 -8.33 13.55 8.90
CA SER A 224 -8.63 14.66 7.96
C SER A 224 -7.37 15.38 7.47
N HIS A 225 -6.30 14.63 7.23
CA HIS A 225 -5.05 15.17 6.71
C HIS A 225 -5.07 15.22 5.18
N ILE A 226 -4.25 16.08 4.60
CA ILE A 226 -4.03 16.15 3.16
C ILE A 226 -2.54 15.92 2.90
N ILE A 227 -2.21 14.90 2.11
CA ILE A 227 -0.84 14.63 1.65
C ILE A 227 -0.83 14.71 0.13
N ARG A 228 -0.21 15.76 -0.43
CA ARG A 228 -0.30 16.01 -1.86
C ARG A 228 0.92 16.60 -2.54
N TYR A 229 1.11 16.31 -3.82
CA TYR A 229 2.21 16.88 -4.62
C TYR A 229 3.61 16.63 -4.02
N ASN A 230 3.78 15.54 -3.26
CA ASN A 230 5.09 15.17 -2.72
C ASN A 230 5.76 14.11 -3.60
N THR A 231 7.08 14.11 -3.62
CA THR A 231 7.89 13.01 -4.17
C THR A 231 8.51 12.26 -2.99
N ILE A 232 8.24 10.95 -2.87
CA ILE A 232 8.62 10.15 -1.71
C ILE A 232 9.34 8.88 -2.18
N TYR A 233 10.60 8.68 -1.79
CA TYR A 233 11.38 7.56 -2.31
C TYR A 233 12.48 7.02 -1.39
N ASP A 234 13.09 5.90 -1.78
CA ASP A 234 14.22 5.25 -1.08
C ASP A 234 13.96 5.03 0.43
N CYS A 235 12.79 4.51 0.78
CA CYS A 235 12.40 4.21 2.17
C CYS A 235 12.30 2.71 2.41
N GLY A 236 12.72 2.23 3.58
CA GLY A 236 12.81 0.79 3.86
C GLY A 236 11.49 0.10 4.22
N GLN A 237 10.45 0.84 4.62
CA GLN A 237 9.15 0.29 4.98
C GLN A 237 8.01 0.88 4.14
N ASN A 238 7.82 2.20 4.20
CA ASN A 238 6.72 2.89 3.48
C ASN A 238 7.11 4.28 3.01
N GLY A 239 6.49 4.73 1.91
CA GLY A 239 6.37 6.15 1.62
C GLY A 239 5.39 6.82 2.59
N ILE A 240 4.22 6.22 2.80
CA ILE A 240 3.21 6.70 3.75
C ILE A 240 2.66 5.54 4.59
N VAL A 241 2.62 5.71 5.92
CA VAL A 241 2.12 4.70 6.87
C VAL A 241 1.04 5.28 7.79
N GLY A 242 0.12 4.44 8.26
CA GLY A 242 -0.70 4.79 9.42
C GLY A 242 -1.83 3.83 9.75
N HIS A 243 -1.93 3.45 11.03
CA HIS A 243 -3.11 2.83 11.63
C HIS A 243 -3.90 3.87 12.42
N LEU A 244 -5.22 3.93 12.21
CA LEU A 244 -6.19 4.82 12.88
C LEU A 244 -6.03 6.31 12.55
N GLY A 245 -4.84 6.89 12.64
CA GLY A 245 -4.59 8.31 12.42
C GLY A 245 -4.92 8.78 10.98
N CYS A 246 -5.03 7.84 10.04
CA CYS A 246 -5.24 8.11 8.62
C CYS A 246 -6.70 8.39 8.23
N VAL A 247 -7.66 8.16 9.13
CA VAL A 247 -9.10 8.34 8.86
C VAL A 247 -9.43 9.70 8.23
N PHE A 248 -10.38 9.71 7.31
CA PHE A 248 -10.93 10.90 6.63
C PHE A 248 -9.89 11.71 5.84
N SER A 249 -8.70 11.17 5.58
CA SER A 249 -7.61 11.89 4.92
C SER A 249 -7.69 11.81 3.38
N GLU A 250 -7.01 12.74 2.72
CA GLU A 250 -6.88 12.80 1.26
C GLU A 250 -5.40 12.68 0.86
N ILE A 251 -5.08 11.68 0.04
CA ILE A 251 -3.72 11.36 -0.41
C ILE A 251 -3.70 11.44 -1.93
N HIS A 252 -3.13 12.52 -2.48
CA HIS A 252 -3.26 12.74 -3.91
C HIS A 252 -2.10 13.44 -4.61
N HIS A 253 -1.90 13.15 -5.90
CA HIS A 253 -0.85 13.77 -6.72
C HIS A 253 0.56 13.55 -6.16
N ASN A 254 0.79 12.47 -5.41
CA ASN A 254 2.12 12.10 -4.93
C ASN A 254 2.81 11.18 -5.94
N HIS A 255 4.13 11.28 -6.01
CA HIS A 255 4.99 10.37 -6.76
C HIS A 255 5.78 9.53 -5.74
N ILE A 256 5.48 8.23 -5.65
CA ILE A 256 6.03 7.32 -4.66
C ILE A 256 6.79 6.20 -5.36
N TYR A 257 8.08 6.03 -5.07
CA TYR A 257 8.88 5.00 -5.71
C TYR A 257 10.04 4.48 -4.87
N ASN A 258 10.67 3.39 -5.29
CA ASN A 258 11.80 2.76 -4.60
C ASN A 258 11.54 2.39 -3.13
N ILE A 259 10.36 1.85 -2.84
CA ILE A 259 9.97 1.51 -1.48
C ILE A 259 10.31 0.05 -1.18
N ALA A 260 11.15 -0.15 -0.17
CA ALA A 260 11.63 -1.42 0.36
C ALA A 260 12.41 -2.30 -0.65
N LEU A 261 13.14 -1.68 -1.58
CA LEU A 261 13.88 -2.42 -2.61
C LEU A 261 15.22 -2.99 -2.13
N LYS A 262 15.86 -2.39 -1.12
CA LYS A 262 17.08 -2.95 -0.51
C LYS A 262 16.81 -4.30 0.15
N ARG A 263 15.60 -4.51 0.68
CA ARG A 263 15.17 -5.73 1.38
C ARG A 263 16.14 -6.17 2.49
N GLU A 264 16.71 -5.21 3.21
CA GLU A 264 17.59 -5.47 4.37
C GLU A 264 16.84 -6.12 5.53
N PHE A 265 15.56 -5.80 5.65
CA PHE A 265 14.60 -6.42 6.56
C PHE A 265 13.27 -6.63 5.82
N TYR A 266 12.44 -7.54 6.32
CA TYR A 266 11.12 -7.82 5.78
C TYR A 266 10.14 -8.17 6.90
N GLY A 267 8.90 -7.73 6.73
CA GLY A 267 7.78 -8.01 7.62
C GLY A 267 6.48 -7.59 6.97
N TYR A 268 5.36 -7.92 7.62
CA TYR A 268 4.02 -7.67 7.08
C TYR A 268 3.55 -6.23 7.24
N GLU A 269 4.43 -5.23 7.05
CA GLU A 269 4.09 -3.80 7.15
C GLU A 269 4.66 -2.96 6.00
N ILE A 270 5.16 -3.61 4.95
CA ILE A 270 5.86 -2.98 3.84
C ILE A 270 4.92 -2.77 2.65
N ALA A 271 4.82 -1.52 2.20
CA ALA A 271 4.18 -1.09 0.95
C ALA A 271 4.51 0.39 0.69
N GLY A 272 4.41 0.86 -0.55
CA GLY A 272 4.51 2.29 -0.88
C GLY A 272 3.58 3.14 -0.01
N ILE A 273 2.33 2.73 0.12
CA ILE A 273 1.39 3.21 1.12
C ILE A 273 0.82 2.02 1.89
N LYS A 274 0.87 2.03 3.22
CA LYS A 274 0.15 1.07 4.07
C LYS A 274 -0.75 1.78 5.07
N PHE A 275 -2.05 1.50 5.03
CA PHE A 275 -3.00 2.01 6.01
C PHE A 275 -3.81 0.92 6.67
N HIS A 276 -4.15 1.17 7.93
CA HIS A 276 -5.10 0.38 8.69
C HIS A 276 -6.21 1.28 9.22
N ALA A 277 -7.46 0.87 9.04
CA ALA A 277 -8.64 1.70 9.31
C ALA A 277 -8.64 3.00 8.50
N ALA A 278 -8.45 2.89 7.18
CA ALA A 278 -8.50 4.00 6.22
C ALA A 278 -9.94 4.50 5.97
N ILE A 279 -10.70 4.76 7.04
CA ILE A 279 -12.13 5.10 6.98
C ILE A 279 -12.33 6.38 6.18
N ASP A 280 -13.22 6.38 5.18
CA ASP A 280 -13.49 7.49 4.24
C ASP A 280 -12.22 8.08 3.57
N THR A 281 -11.08 7.40 3.60
CA THR A 281 -9.82 7.94 3.08
C THR A 281 -9.85 7.95 1.56
N GLN A 282 -9.49 9.07 0.95
CA GLN A 282 -9.44 9.24 -0.50
C GLN A 282 -8.00 9.14 -0.98
N ILE A 283 -7.68 8.16 -1.82
CA ILE A 283 -6.35 7.95 -2.39
C ILE A 283 -6.46 8.08 -3.89
N HIS A 284 -6.04 9.21 -4.46
CA HIS A 284 -6.27 9.48 -5.88
C HIS A 284 -5.15 10.21 -6.61
N HIS A 285 -5.00 9.95 -7.91
CA HIS A 285 -3.98 10.61 -8.75
C HIS A 285 -2.56 10.43 -8.23
N ASN A 286 -2.22 9.30 -7.62
CA ASN A 286 -0.85 9.01 -7.23
C ASN A 286 -0.16 8.19 -8.32
N ARG A 287 1.14 8.43 -8.51
CA ARG A 287 2.04 7.61 -9.30
C ARG A 287 2.86 6.75 -8.36
N ILE A 288 2.67 5.43 -8.38
CA ILE A 288 3.28 4.49 -7.43
C ILE A 288 3.98 3.37 -8.20
N HIS A 289 5.31 3.35 -8.18
CA HIS A 289 6.10 2.38 -8.94
C HIS A 289 7.35 1.91 -8.22
N ASP A 290 8.01 0.86 -8.72
CA ASP A 290 9.26 0.34 -8.15
C ASP A 290 9.14 0.08 -6.63
N CYS A 291 8.03 -0.58 -6.24
CA CYS A 291 7.78 -1.00 -4.86
C CYS A 291 7.60 -2.52 -4.78
N SER A 292 7.96 -3.14 -3.65
CA SER A 292 7.60 -4.55 -3.39
C SER A 292 6.08 -4.76 -3.24
N LEU A 293 5.36 -3.73 -2.82
CA LEU A 293 3.91 -3.61 -2.87
C LEU A 293 3.55 -2.12 -3.00
N GLY A 294 2.67 -1.76 -3.93
CA GLY A 294 2.27 -0.36 -4.17
C GLY A 294 1.41 0.20 -3.03
N LEU A 295 0.23 -0.38 -2.82
CA LEU A 295 -0.74 0.05 -1.81
C LEU A 295 -1.28 -1.15 -1.02
N TRP A 296 -1.30 -1.03 0.31
CA TRP A 296 -1.89 -2.01 1.22
C TRP A 296 -2.91 -1.35 2.15
N LEU A 297 -4.16 -1.79 2.06
CA LEU A 297 -5.27 -1.39 2.92
C LEU A 297 -5.65 -2.58 3.81
N ASP A 298 -5.23 -2.53 5.07
CA ASP A 298 -5.22 -3.67 5.98
C ASP A 298 -6.11 -3.37 7.20
N TRP A 299 -7.26 -4.06 7.29
CA TRP A 299 -8.36 -3.83 8.23
C TRP A 299 -9.17 -2.56 7.97
N GLN A 300 -10.47 -2.65 8.23
CA GLN A 300 -11.37 -1.49 8.42
C GLN A 300 -11.35 -0.51 7.23
N THR A 301 -11.12 -1.02 6.03
CA THR A 301 -11.23 -0.28 4.75
C THR A 301 -12.71 -0.06 4.45
N GLN A 302 -13.27 1.04 4.96
CA GLN A 302 -14.69 1.35 4.89
C GLN A 302 -14.88 2.82 4.47
N GLY A 303 -15.64 3.07 3.40
CA GLY A 303 -15.74 4.37 2.75
C GLY A 303 -14.48 4.79 1.97
N THR A 304 -13.42 3.97 2.02
CA THR A 304 -12.16 4.23 1.32
C THR A 304 -12.37 4.24 -0.19
N ARG A 305 -11.73 5.17 -0.89
CA ARG A 305 -11.76 5.24 -2.35
C ARG A 305 -10.34 5.34 -2.91
N VAL A 306 -9.96 4.36 -3.72
CA VAL A 306 -8.71 4.32 -4.50
C VAL A 306 -9.05 4.67 -5.93
N SER A 307 -8.78 5.90 -6.36
CA SER A 307 -9.30 6.43 -7.63
C SER A 307 -8.21 7.03 -8.52
N LYS A 308 -8.17 6.66 -9.81
CA LYS A 308 -7.31 7.33 -10.81
C LYS A 308 -5.81 7.32 -10.46
N ASN A 309 -5.34 6.25 -9.82
CA ASN A 309 -3.91 6.07 -9.53
C ASN A 309 -3.24 5.27 -10.64
N LEU A 310 -1.95 5.52 -10.83
CA LEU A 310 -1.08 4.84 -11.76
C LEU A 310 -0.10 3.95 -10.99
N PHE A 311 -0.26 2.63 -11.11
CA PHE A 311 0.62 1.62 -10.54
C PHE A 311 1.34 0.85 -11.65
N TYR A 312 2.68 0.75 -11.57
CA TYR A 312 3.48 -0.02 -12.52
C TYR A 312 4.85 -0.38 -11.93
N HIS A 313 5.54 -1.37 -12.49
CA HIS A 313 6.85 -1.84 -11.99
C HIS A 313 6.88 -2.18 -10.49
N ASN A 314 5.73 -2.52 -9.91
CA ASN A 314 5.69 -3.07 -8.56
C ASN A 314 5.80 -4.59 -8.64
N ASN A 315 6.31 -5.23 -7.59
CA ASN A 315 6.13 -6.68 -7.45
C ASN A 315 4.64 -7.01 -7.30
N ARG A 316 3.89 -6.14 -6.62
CA ARG A 316 2.42 -6.18 -6.47
C ARG A 316 1.83 -4.77 -6.43
N ASP A 317 0.67 -4.54 -7.05
CA ASP A 317 0.08 -3.19 -7.07
C ASP A 317 -0.78 -2.89 -5.84
N LEU A 318 -1.86 -3.65 -5.63
CA LEU A 318 -2.86 -3.38 -4.60
C LEU A 318 -3.12 -4.61 -3.72
N PHE A 319 -3.21 -4.39 -2.41
CA PHE A 319 -3.64 -5.39 -1.44
C PHE A 319 -4.74 -4.80 -0.55
N VAL A 320 -5.93 -5.38 -0.57
CA VAL A 320 -6.99 -5.12 0.43
C VAL A 320 -7.14 -6.35 1.31
N GLU A 321 -6.95 -6.19 2.62
CA GLU A 321 -6.89 -7.28 3.58
C GLU A 321 -7.90 -7.09 4.72
N VAL A 322 -8.55 -8.19 5.11
CA VAL A 322 -9.47 -8.33 6.26
C VAL A 322 -10.39 -7.13 6.47
N SER A 323 -10.98 -6.69 5.36
CA SER A 323 -11.85 -5.53 5.27
C SER A 323 -13.22 -5.92 4.73
N HIS A 324 -14.24 -5.15 5.12
CA HIS A 324 -15.64 -5.49 4.86
C HIS A 324 -16.37 -4.49 3.96
N GLY A 325 -15.67 -3.41 3.56
CA GLY A 325 -16.23 -2.34 2.75
C GLY A 325 -17.33 -1.53 3.45
N PRO A 326 -18.13 -0.78 2.68
CA PRO A 326 -17.97 -0.58 1.23
C PRO A 326 -16.68 0.18 0.92
N TYR A 327 -15.88 -0.30 -0.04
CA TYR A 327 -14.71 0.41 -0.56
C TYR A 327 -14.71 0.43 -2.09
N ILE A 328 -14.21 1.51 -2.69
CA ILE A 328 -14.22 1.71 -4.14
C ILE A 328 -12.78 1.71 -4.67
N VAL A 329 -12.54 0.95 -5.72
CA VAL A 329 -11.32 0.97 -6.54
C VAL A 329 -11.74 1.33 -7.95
N ASP A 330 -11.58 2.60 -8.35
CA ASP A 330 -12.10 3.09 -9.63
C ASP A 330 -11.11 3.83 -10.53
N HIS A 331 -11.23 3.60 -11.83
CA HIS A 331 -10.45 4.29 -12.85
C HIS A 331 -8.93 4.18 -12.68
N ASN A 332 -8.41 3.17 -11.98
CA ASN A 332 -6.96 2.99 -11.80
C ASN A 332 -6.33 2.24 -12.97
N ILE A 333 -5.02 2.41 -13.12
CA ILE A 333 -4.17 1.56 -13.96
C ILE A 333 -3.32 0.69 -13.02
N LEU A 334 -3.61 -0.62 -12.99
CA LEU A 334 -2.88 -1.64 -12.24
C LEU A 334 -2.04 -2.46 -13.25
N ALA A 335 -0.82 -2.01 -13.51
CA ALA A 335 -0.01 -2.47 -14.63
C ALA A 335 0.98 -3.61 -14.30
N SER A 336 1.15 -3.97 -13.04
CA SER A 336 2.10 -5.01 -12.64
C SER A 336 1.52 -6.42 -12.83
N GLU A 337 2.37 -7.44 -13.03
CA GLU A 337 1.94 -8.83 -13.26
C GLU A 337 1.08 -9.42 -12.13
N TYR A 338 1.19 -8.86 -10.92
CA TYR A 338 0.38 -9.21 -9.77
C TYR A 338 -0.36 -7.95 -9.32
N ALA A 339 -1.57 -7.78 -9.82
CA ALA A 339 -2.30 -6.53 -9.67
C ALA A 339 -3.02 -6.43 -8.32
N LEU A 340 -3.58 -7.54 -7.82
CA LEU A 340 -4.51 -7.47 -6.70
C LEU A 340 -4.39 -8.67 -5.75
N ASP A 341 -4.09 -8.42 -4.49
CA ASP A 341 -4.46 -9.30 -3.39
C ASP A 341 -5.82 -8.84 -2.83
N ASN A 342 -6.87 -9.63 -3.02
CA ASN A 342 -8.20 -9.38 -2.47
C ASN A 342 -8.49 -10.41 -1.37
N VAL A 343 -8.02 -10.10 -0.17
CA VAL A 343 -8.26 -10.91 1.03
C VAL A 343 -9.29 -10.19 1.90
N ALA A 344 -10.34 -9.70 1.23
CA ALA A 344 -11.40 -8.86 1.77
C ALA A 344 -12.75 -9.22 1.12
N GLN A 345 -13.77 -8.43 1.47
CA GLN A 345 -15.10 -8.47 0.89
C GLN A 345 -15.70 -7.06 0.89
N GLY A 346 -16.77 -6.83 0.13
CA GLY A 346 -17.46 -5.53 0.08
C GLY A 346 -16.79 -4.52 -0.87
N GLY A 347 -16.00 -4.97 -1.83
CA GLY A 347 -15.30 -4.11 -2.78
C GLY A 347 -16.12 -3.74 -4.00
N ALA A 348 -15.84 -2.58 -4.59
CA ALA A 348 -16.31 -2.19 -5.91
C ALA A 348 -15.15 -1.77 -6.83
N TYR A 349 -14.85 -2.60 -7.81
CA TYR A 349 -13.80 -2.42 -8.81
C TYR A 349 -14.41 -1.93 -10.12
N ILE A 350 -14.32 -0.63 -10.37
CA ILE A 350 -15.09 0.05 -11.42
C ILE A 350 -14.15 0.72 -12.41
N ASN A 351 -14.28 0.43 -13.71
CA ASN A 351 -13.56 1.15 -14.76
C ASN A 351 -12.02 1.07 -14.64
N ASN A 352 -11.44 0.02 -14.06
CA ASN A 352 -9.98 -0.11 -13.98
C ASN A 352 -9.38 -0.76 -15.23
N LEU A 353 -8.08 -0.53 -15.46
CA LEU A 353 -7.25 -1.36 -16.32
C LEU A 353 -6.39 -2.25 -15.43
N ILE A 354 -6.52 -3.57 -15.58
CA ILE A 354 -5.93 -4.57 -14.69
C ILE A 354 -5.11 -5.55 -15.53
N CYS A 355 -3.79 -5.43 -15.48
CA CYS A 355 -2.84 -6.16 -16.35
C CYS A 355 -2.10 -7.29 -15.61
N GLY A 356 -2.62 -7.72 -14.46
CA GLY A 356 -1.99 -8.71 -13.60
C GLY A 356 -3.01 -9.61 -12.92
N LYS A 357 -2.49 -10.66 -12.30
CA LYS A 357 -3.33 -11.62 -11.57
C LYS A 357 -3.96 -10.99 -10.32
N MET A 358 -5.07 -11.57 -9.93
CA MET A 358 -5.69 -11.41 -8.62
C MET A 358 -5.46 -12.69 -7.79
N VAL A 359 -5.23 -12.53 -6.50
CA VAL A 359 -5.38 -13.62 -5.52
C VAL A 359 -6.52 -13.23 -4.61
N GLN A 360 -7.61 -13.99 -4.69
CA GLN A 360 -8.78 -13.82 -3.83
C GLN A 360 -8.79 -14.91 -2.76
N ALA A 361 -8.98 -14.54 -1.49
CA ALA A 361 -8.99 -15.50 -0.40
C ALA A 361 -9.94 -15.10 0.74
N LYS A 362 -10.52 -16.12 1.39
CA LYS A 362 -11.29 -15.98 2.63
C LYS A 362 -10.34 -15.87 3.84
N VAL A 363 -10.83 -15.26 4.92
CA VAL A 363 -10.16 -15.24 6.23
C VAL A 363 -11.16 -15.59 7.31
N LEU A 364 -11.19 -16.86 7.67
CA LEU A 364 -12.14 -17.43 8.62
C LEU A 364 -11.55 -17.62 10.04
N ASN A 365 -10.33 -17.15 10.26
CA ASN A 365 -9.61 -17.25 11.54
C ASN A 365 -9.24 -15.90 12.15
N ARG A 366 -9.56 -14.78 11.48
CA ARG A 366 -9.38 -13.41 12.00
C ARG A 366 -10.66 -12.63 11.77
N SER A 367 -11.22 -12.11 12.85
CA SER A 367 -12.37 -11.22 12.80
C SER A 367 -11.92 -9.78 13.05
N THR A 368 -12.39 -8.85 12.21
CA THR A 368 -11.98 -7.45 12.25
C THR A 368 -13.21 -6.53 12.25
N GLN A 369 -13.06 -5.33 12.81
CA GLN A 369 -14.15 -4.39 13.00
C GLN A 369 -14.74 -3.86 11.68
N TYR A 370 -16.02 -3.51 11.72
CA TYR A 370 -16.67 -2.58 10.80
C TYR A 370 -17.40 -1.49 11.60
N HIS A 371 -17.72 -0.38 10.93
CA HIS A 371 -18.13 0.87 11.56
C HIS A 371 -19.53 1.32 11.11
N LEU A 372 -20.10 2.29 11.83
CA LEU A 372 -21.18 3.10 11.29
C LEU A 372 -20.65 3.93 10.11
N PRO A 373 -21.46 4.18 9.06
CA PRO A 373 -21.05 5.01 7.93
C PRO A 373 -20.45 6.35 8.37
N HIS A 374 -19.35 6.74 7.72
CA HIS A 374 -18.64 8.00 7.91
C HIS A 374 -18.18 8.30 9.34
N SER A 375 -17.89 7.25 10.11
CA SER A 375 -17.60 7.34 11.53
C SER A 375 -16.54 6.34 11.97
N THR A 376 -15.84 6.65 13.06
CA THR A 376 -14.98 5.68 13.77
C THR A 376 -15.78 4.77 14.70
N LYS A 377 -17.08 5.04 14.90
CA LYS A 377 -17.94 4.24 15.78
C LYS A 377 -18.09 2.83 15.28
N ILE A 378 -17.66 1.87 16.09
CA ILE A 378 -17.68 0.44 15.76
C ILE A 378 -19.13 -0.04 15.78
N ALA A 379 -19.56 -0.69 14.70
CA ALA A 379 -20.88 -1.30 14.58
C ALA A 379 -20.83 -2.82 14.87
N GLY A 380 -19.70 -3.47 14.59
CA GLY A 380 -19.48 -4.88 14.90
C GLY A 380 -18.12 -5.37 14.39
N PHE A 381 -17.97 -6.68 14.28
CA PHE A 381 -16.80 -7.34 13.69
C PHE A 381 -17.23 -8.55 12.86
N SER A 382 -16.44 -8.91 11.86
CA SER A 382 -16.74 -10.07 11.00
C SER A 382 -15.50 -10.76 10.47
N PHE A 383 -15.65 -12.01 10.06
CA PHE A 383 -14.68 -12.72 9.24
C PHE A 383 -14.79 -12.25 7.78
N VAL A 384 -13.80 -12.59 6.96
CA VAL A 384 -13.92 -12.46 5.50
C VAL A 384 -14.40 -13.78 4.93
N TYR A 385 -15.67 -13.82 4.54
CA TYR A 385 -16.27 -14.99 3.89
C TYR A 385 -15.99 -15.05 2.38
N GLY A 386 -15.36 -14.01 1.81
CA GLY A 386 -15.02 -13.90 0.39
C GLY A 386 -16.23 -13.52 -0.48
N GLY A 387 -15.98 -12.86 -1.63
CA GLY A 387 -17.05 -12.32 -2.47
C GLY A 387 -17.66 -11.06 -1.89
N ASP A 388 -18.97 -10.84 -2.12
CA ASP A 388 -19.61 -9.53 -1.92
C ASP A 388 -18.81 -8.43 -2.63
N ASP A 389 -18.41 -8.71 -3.87
CA ASP A 389 -17.59 -7.81 -4.68
C ASP A 389 -18.31 -7.41 -5.97
N ARG A 390 -18.06 -6.17 -6.42
CA ARG A 390 -18.59 -5.62 -7.67
C ARG A 390 -17.46 -5.41 -8.67
N PHE A 391 -17.59 -5.92 -9.89
CA PHE A 391 -16.64 -5.70 -10.97
C PHE A 391 -17.38 -5.21 -12.22
N TYR A 392 -17.24 -3.92 -12.52
CA TYR A 392 -17.89 -3.32 -13.67
C TYR A 392 -16.94 -2.52 -14.53
N ASN A 393 -17.13 -2.62 -15.85
CA ASN A 393 -16.42 -1.82 -16.84
C ASN A 393 -14.89 -1.94 -16.83
N ASN A 394 -14.32 -3.01 -16.25
CA ASN A 394 -12.87 -3.18 -16.20
C ASN A 394 -12.34 -3.76 -17.51
N ILE A 395 -11.06 -3.49 -17.80
CA ILE A 395 -10.30 -4.17 -18.84
C ILE A 395 -9.25 -5.04 -18.16
N PHE A 396 -9.34 -6.35 -18.35
CA PHE A 396 -8.38 -7.34 -17.87
C PHE A 396 -7.47 -7.78 -19.01
N ILE A 397 -6.15 -7.75 -18.77
CA ILE A 397 -5.14 -8.19 -19.71
C ILE A 397 -4.29 -9.27 -19.05
N GLY A 398 -4.41 -10.50 -19.55
CA GLY A 398 -3.57 -11.61 -19.13
C GLY A 398 -2.19 -11.60 -19.78
N ALA A 399 -1.42 -12.64 -19.50
CA ALA A 399 -0.16 -12.92 -20.16
C ALA A 399 0.05 -14.43 -20.25
N LYS A 400 0.88 -14.87 -21.20
CA LYS A 400 1.20 -16.29 -21.36
C LYS A 400 1.82 -16.84 -20.07
N GLY A 401 1.18 -17.85 -19.47
CA GLY A 401 1.65 -18.50 -18.24
C GLY A 401 1.30 -17.74 -16.95
N LEU A 402 0.57 -16.62 -17.04
CA LEU A 402 0.05 -15.90 -15.90
C LEU A 402 -1.40 -16.33 -15.63
N GLU A 403 -1.59 -17.14 -14.59
CA GLU A 403 -2.90 -17.58 -14.13
C GLU A 403 -3.52 -16.60 -13.13
N GLY A 404 -4.85 -16.69 -12.94
CA GLY A 404 -5.58 -15.86 -11.98
C GLY A 404 -5.85 -14.44 -12.45
N VAL A 405 -5.87 -14.18 -13.76
CA VAL A 405 -6.23 -12.85 -14.31
C VAL A 405 -7.72 -12.84 -14.67
N GLY A 406 -8.46 -11.82 -14.22
CA GLY A 406 -9.90 -11.69 -14.47
C GLY A 406 -10.74 -12.03 -13.23
N THR A 407 -11.94 -12.53 -13.44
CA THR A 407 -12.96 -12.72 -12.39
C THR A 407 -13.45 -14.16 -12.28
N SER A 408 -12.78 -15.13 -12.92
CA SER A 408 -13.11 -16.56 -12.79
C SER A 408 -12.98 -17.10 -11.35
N HIS A 409 -12.26 -16.39 -10.48
CA HIS A 409 -12.16 -16.61 -9.02
C HIS A 409 -13.52 -16.80 -8.35
N TYR A 410 -14.55 -16.12 -8.84
CA TYR A 410 -15.89 -16.12 -8.25
C TYR A 410 -16.80 -17.22 -8.80
N LYS A 411 -16.23 -18.28 -9.39
CA LYS A 411 -17.00 -19.45 -9.83
C LYS A 411 -17.84 -19.99 -8.66
N ASN A 412 -19.11 -20.30 -8.94
CA ASN A 412 -20.12 -20.76 -7.97
C ASN A 412 -20.59 -19.73 -6.92
N TYR A 413 -20.13 -18.48 -6.99
CA TYR A 413 -20.72 -17.43 -6.17
C TYR A 413 -22.15 -17.12 -6.63
N THR A 414 -22.99 -16.66 -5.70
CA THR A 414 -24.33 -16.17 -6.02
C THR A 414 -24.23 -14.85 -6.78
N THR A 415 -25.27 -14.46 -7.52
CA THR A 415 -25.25 -13.25 -8.39
C THR A 415 -26.13 -12.11 -7.91
N SER A 416 -26.81 -12.31 -6.78
CA SER A 416 -27.66 -11.30 -6.16
C SER A 416 -27.84 -11.60 -4.67
N LEU A 417 -28.17 -10.57 -3.89
CA LEU A 417 -28.45 -10.76 -2.47
C LEU A 417 -29.73 -11.59 -2.28
N GLU A 418 -30.68 -11.47 -3.21
CA GLU A 418 -31.91 -12.22 -3.27
C GLU A 418 -31.63 -13.73 -3.45
N GLU A 419 -30.78 -14.11 -4.40
CA GLU A 419 -30.33 -15.49 -4.59
C GLU A 419 -29.62 -16.03 -3.36
N TYR A 420 -28.71 -15.26 -2.77
CA TYR A 420 -28.01 -15.64 -1.54
C TYR A 420 -28.99 -15.94 -0.41
N ILE A 421 -29.96 -15.05 -0.18
CA ILE A 421 -30.97 -15.22 0.86
C ILE A 421 -31.83 -16.46 0.58
N GLU A 422 -32.27 -16.67 -0.67
CA GLU A 422 -33.05 -17.85 -1.04
C GLU A 422 -32.27 -19.15 -0.77
N GLU A 423 -31.02 -19.25 -1.21
CA GLU A 423 -30.18 -20.45 -1.04
C GLU A 423 -29.93 -20.77 0.44
N VAL A 424 -29.61 -19.76 1.25
CA VAL A 424 -29.39 -19.95 2.70
C VAL A 424 -30.64 -20.50 3.38
N HIS A 425 -31.82 -19.96 3.05
CA HIS A 425 -33.07 -20.33 3.72
C HIS A 425 -33.72 -21.62 3.19
N LYS A 426 -33.07 -22.34 2.26
CA LYS A 426 -33.49 -23.72 1.90
C LYS A 426 -33.30 -24.71 3.04
N LYS A 427 -32.45 -24.38 4.02
CA LYS A 427 -32.26 -25.14 5.25
C LYS A 427 -32.53 -24.25 6.45
N ASN A 428 -33.25 -24.77 7.44
CA ASN A 428 -33.41 -24.07 8.72
C ASN A 428 -32.08 -24.12 9.50
N GLY A 429 -31.64 -22.99 10.02
CA GLY A 429 -30.41 -22.85 10.82
C GLY A 429 -30.09 -21.39 11.10
N ASP A 430 -28.91 -21.13 11.66
CA ASP A 430 -28.34 -19.79 11.89
C ASP A 430 -26.97 -19.67 11.18
N LEU A 431 -25.90 -19.24 11.85
CA LEU A 431 -24.58 -19.02 11.25
C LEU A 431 -24.11 -20.16 10.33
N GLU A 432 -24.30 -21.41 10.75
CA GLU A 432 -23.84 -22.59 10.03
C GLU A 432 -24.46 -22.74 8.64
N VAL A 433 -25.69 -22.24 8.39
CA VAL A 433 -26.29 -22.31 7.05
C VAL A 433 -25.81 -21.16 6.16
N PHE A 434 -25.49 -20.00 6.73
CA PHE A 434 -24.91 -18.87 5.98
C PHE A 434 -23.49 -19.17 5.50
N GLU A 435 -22.70 -19.90 6.29
CA GLU A 435 -21.31 -20.28 5.95
C GLU A 435 -21.20 -21.27 4.78
N LEU A 436 -22.28 -22.00 4.49
CA LEU A 436 -22.31 -22.99 3.40
C LEU A 436 -22.53 -22.36 2.02
N ILE A 437 -22.97 -21.10 1.97
CA ILE A 437 -23.34 -20.42 0.73
C ILE A 437 -22.33 -19.32 0.43
N GLU A 438 -21.81 -19.31 -0.79
CA GLU A 438 -20.93 -18.25 -1.26
C GLU A 438 -21.69 -16.92 -1.41
N GLN A 439 -21.07 -15.83 -0.96
CA GLN A 439 -21.66 -14.49 -0.98
C GLN A 439 -21.99 -14.03 -2.43
N PRO A 440 -22.85 -13.01 -2.60
CA PRO A 440 -23.14 -12.52 -3.95
C PRO A 440 -21.93 -11.84 -4.58
N VAL A 441 -21.83 -11.88 -5.90
CA VAL A 441 -20.94 -11.03 -6.69
C VAL A 441 -21.72 -10.32 -7.79
N TYR A 442 -21.30 -9.11 -8.10
CA TYR A 442 -22.00 -8.21 -9.02
C TYR A 442 -21.06 -7.85 -10.17
N ILE A 443 -21.00 -8.71 -11.19
CA ILE A 443 -19.97 -8.66 -12.23
C ILE A 443 -20.64 -8.53 -13.59
N ASN A 444 -20.37 -7.43 -14.30
CA ASN A 444 -20.86 -7.22 -15.66
C ASN A 444 -20.01 -6.20 -16.44
N ASN A 445 -20.13 -6.22 -17.77
CA ASN A 445 -19.55 -5.26 -18.68
C ASN A 445 -18.01 -5.18 -18.62
N ASN A 446 -17.31 -6.29 -18.36
CA ASN A 446 -15.85 -6.31 -18.39
C ASN A 446 -15.30 -6.82 -19.74
N ALA A 447 -14.06 -6.45 -20.05
CA ALA A 447 -13.31 -6.97 -21.18
C ALA A 447 -12.15 -7.86 -20.72
N TYR A 448 -11.91 -8.98 -21.41
CA TYR A 448 -10.93 -9.99 -21.07
C TYR A 448 -10.05 -10.32 -22.28
N PHE A 449 -8.77 -9.98 -22.20
CA PHE A 449 -7.80 -10.14 -23.27
C PHE A 449 -6.61 -11.01 -22.84
N ASN A 450 -5.90 -11.57 -23.82
CA ASN A 450 -4.62 -12.26 -23.64
C ASN A 450 -4.60 -13.33 -22.54
N GLY A 451 -5.66 -14.14 -22.45
CA GLY A 451 -5.80 -15.22 -21.48
C GLY A 451 -6.47 -14.84 -20.15
N ALA A 452 -6.93 -13.59 -19.96
CA ALA A 452 -7.79 -13.25 -18.82
C ALA A 452 -9.13 -14.01 -18.89
N GLU A 453 -9.64 -14.43 -17.72
CA GLU A 453 -10.80 -15.31 -17.62
C GLU A 453 -11.99 -14.63 -16.92
N PRO A 454 -13.20 -14.66 -17.51
CA PRO A 454 -14.39 -14.06 -16.92
C PRO A 454 -15.03 -14.93 -15.84
N PHE A 455 -15.90 -14.30 -15.07
CA PHE A 455 -16.87 -15.01 -14.24
C PHE A 455 -17.88 -15.74 -15.13
N GLU A 456 -18.13 -17.02 -14.87
CA GLU A 456 -18.95 -17.86 -15.75
C GLU A 456 -20.40 -17.36 -15.92
N ARG A 457 -20.96 -16.69 -14.90
CA ARG A 457 -22.32 -16.14 -14.93
C ARG A 457 -22.37 -14.64 -15.24
N GLU A 458 -21.28 -14.04 -15.70
CA GLU A 458 -21.28 -12.67 -16.22
C GLU A 458 -22.10 -12.58 -17.52
N HIS A 459 -23.08 -11.69 -17.57
CA HIS A 459 -24.03 -11.61 -18.69
C HIS A 459 -23.42 -10.93 -19.92
N ASP A 460 -23.06 -9.65 -19.79
CA ASP A 460 -22.45 -8.85 -20.85
C ASP A 460 -20.96 -8.77 -20.63
N LYS A 461 -20.17 -9.31 -21.57
CA LYS A 461 -18.71 -9.28 -21.53
C LYS A 461 -18.11 -9.28 -22.93
N LEU A 462 -16.90 -8.74 -23.04
CA LEU A 462 -16.07 -8.88 -24.23
C LEU A 462 -14.91 -9.82 -23.92
N MET A 463 -14.72 -10.88 -24.70
CA MET A 463 -13.64 -11.84 -24.49
C MET A 463 -12.95 -12.16 -25.81
N GLU A 464 -11.64 -11.91 -25.87
CA GLU A 464 -10.78 -12.18 -27.02
C GLU A 464 -9.48 -12.84 -26.52
N GLN A 465 -9.56 -14.14 -26.16
CA GLN A 465 -8.46 -14.84 -25.47
C GLN A 465 -7.12 -14.80 -26.22
N GLY A 466 -7.16 -14.81 -27.56
CA GLY A 466 -5.96 -14.79 -28.41
C GLY A 466 -5.47 -13.40 -28.80
N PHE A 467 -6.15 -12.33 -28.38
CA PHE A 467 -5.75 -10.98 -28.68
C PHE A 467 -4.77 -10.47 -27.61
N ASP A 468 -3.55 -10.14 -28.02
CA ASP A 468 -2.54 -9.50 -27.19
C ASP A 468 -2.57 -7.97 -27.39
N PRO A 469 -2.99 -7.20 -26.37
CA PRO A 469 -3.02 -5.74 -26.46
C PRO A 469 -1.64 -5.08 -26.55
N LYS A 470 -0.53 -5.81 -26.40
CA LYS A 470 0.84 -5.27 -26.33
C LYS A 470 0.93 -4.11 -25.35
N PHE A 471 0.25 -4.27 -24.22
CA PHE A 471 0.18 -3.24 -23.19
C PHE A 471 1.57 -2.96 -22.62
N SER A 472 1.88 -1.67 -22.44
CA SER A 472 3.11 -1.23 -21.80
C SER A 472 2.92 0.15 -21.16
N ILE A 473 3.64 0.37 -20.06
CA ILE A 473 3.86 1.68 -19.46
C ILE A 473 5.25 2.16 -19.89
N ILE A 474 5.33 3.38 -20.40
CA ILE A 474 6.55 4.00 -20.90
C ILE A 474 6.85 5.20 -20.03
N ASP A 475 7.78 5.01 -19.10
CA ASP A 475 8.27 6.04 -18.19
C ASP A 475 9.40 6.86 -18.86
N LYS A 476 9.22 8.18 -18.95
CA LYS A 476 10.21 9.12 -19.48
C LYS A 476 10.69 10.12 -18.42
N GLY A 477 10.63 9.75 -17.14
CA GLY A 477 10.92 10.62 -16.00
C GLY A 477 9.68 11.42 -15.61
N GLU A 478 9.62 12.69 -16.00
CA GLU A 478 8.52 13.60 -15.66
C GLU A 478 7.17 13.20 -16.25
N GLU A 479 7.18 12.48 -17.38
CA GLU A 479 5.97 12.05 -18.08
C GLU A 479 5.91 10.53 -18.19
N VAL A 480 4.72 9.98 -18.04
CA VAL A 480 4.47 8.55 -18.22
C VAL A 480 3.37 8.35 -19.25
N TYR A 481 3.54 7.35 -20.12
CA TYR A 481 2.63 7.05 -21.21
C TYR A 481 2.13 5.62 -21.14
N LEU A 482 0.83 5.43 -21.36
CA LEU A 482 0.21 4.14 -21.61
C LEU A 482 0.22 3.89 -23.12
N SER A 483 0.69 2.71 -23.52
CA SER A 483 0.65 2.23 -24.90
C SER A 483 -0.06 0.88 -24.97
N CYS A 484 -1.08 0.75 -25.82
CA CYS A 484 -1.75 -0.52 -26.09
C CYS A 484 -2.44 -0.53 -27.46
N GLU A 485 -2.85 -1.72 -27.89
CA GLU A 485 -3.69 -1.98 -29.05
C GLU A 485 -4.99 -2.62 -28.54
N LEU A 486 -6.16 -2.15 -28.98
CA LEU A 486 -7.46 -2.72 -28.61
C LEU A 486 -8.16 -3.30 -29.85
N PRO A 487 -8.93 -4.41 -29.71
CA PRO A 487 -9.52 -5.07 -30.86
C PRO A 487 -10.67 -4.24 -31.44
N GLU A 488 -11.04 -4.49 -32.70
CA GLU A 488 -12.22 -3.86 -33.34
C GLU A 488 -13.51 -4.09 -32.52
N SER A 489 -13.63 -5.26 -31.89
CA SER A 489 -14.76 -5.64 -31.03
C SER A 489 -14.88 -4.79 -29.75
N PHE A 490 -13.86 -4.01 -29.39
CA PHE A 490 -13.92 -3.09 -28.25
C PHE A 490 -14.99 -2.01 -28.41
N GLU A 491 -15.31 -1.59 -29.65
CA GLU A 491 -16.39 -0.62 -29.88
C GLU A 491 -17.80 -1.19 -29.62
N ASN A 492 -17.94 -2.52 -29.57
CA ASN A 492 -19.24 -3.18 -29.42
C ASN A 492 -19.71 -3.26 -27.96
N ILE A 493 -18.86 -2.91 -26.99
CA ILE A 493 -19.20 -2.93 -25.57
C ILE A 493 -18.97 -1.55 -24.95
N LEU A 494 -20.01 -0.99 -24.34
CA LEU A 494 -19.96 0.31 -23.69
C LEU A 494 -20.46 0.20 -22.25
N GLY A 495 -19.69 0.79 -21.34
CA GLY A 495 -19.96 0.81 -19.91
C GLY A 495 -20.91 1.93 -19.55
N GLY A 496 -21.78 1.68 -18.58
CA GLY A 496 -22.63 2.70 -17.96
C GLY A 496 -21.88 3.50 -16.89
N ILE A 497 -22.45 4.65 -16.49
CA ILE A 497 -21.99 5.37 -15.29
C ILE A 497 -22.50 4.61 -14.05
N HIS A 498 -21.58 4.29 -13.14
CA HIS A 498 -21.93 3.73 -11.84
C HIS A 498 -22.04 4.83 -10.78
N SER A 499 -22.86 4.55 -9.78
CA SER A 499 -23.21 5.44 -8.66
C SER A 499 -23.75 4.62 -7.50
N THR A 500 -24.02 5.27 -6.37
CA THR A 500 -24.70 4.68 -5.20
C THR A 500 -25.92 3.86 -5.61
N SER A 501 -26.78 4.37 -6.50
CA SER A 501 -28.01 3.66 -6.90
C SER A 501 -27.80 2.45 -7.81
N THR A 502 -26.61 2.28 -8.39
CA THR A 502 -26.29 1.16 -9.29
C THR A 502 -25.44 0.08 -8.63
N LEU A 503 -24.87 0.38 -7.47
CA LEU A 503 -23.98 -0.52 -6.74
C LEU A 503 -24.77 -1.04 -5.53
N PRO A 504 -25.17 -2.32 -5.50
CA PRO A 504 -25.88 -2.87 -4.35
C PRO A 504 -25.05 -2.72 -3.08
N ARG A 505 -25.68 -2.41 -1.94
CA ARG A 505 -25.03 -2.36 -0.62
C ARG A 505 -24.21 -3.60 -0.30
N VAL A 506 -23.21 -3.45 0.56
CA VAL A 506 -22.45 -4.59 1.10
C VAL A 506 -23.26 -5.30 2.19
N ARG A 507 -23.19 -6.63 2.24
CA ARG A 507 -24.10 -7.48 3.02
C ARG A 507 -23.91 -7.34 4.53
N ILE A 508 -22.67 -7.48 5.00
CA ILE A 508 -22.37 -7.57 6.44
C ILE A 508 -22.44 -6.20 7.12
N VAL A 509 -21.84 -5.19 6.49
CA VAL A 509 -21.76 -3.83 7.05
C VAL A 509 -23.08 -3.07 6.88
N ASP A 510 -23.93 -3.52 5.94
CA ASP A 510 -25.21 -2.89 5.62
C ASP A 510 -25.07 -1.40 5.31
N ALA A 511 -24.15 -1.09 4.40
CA ALA A 511 -23.83 0.27 4.00
C ALA A 511 -23.69 0.41 2.48
N GLU A 512 -24.04 1.59 2.00
CA GLU A 512 -24.01 1.98 0.59
C GLU A 512 -22.65 2.57 0.18
N PHE A 513 -22.40 2.62 -1.12
CA PHE A 513 -21.23 3.31 -1.68
C PHE A 513 -21.51 4.81 -1.77
N GLU A 514 -21.02 5.59 -0.82
CA GLU A 514 -21.30 7.02 -0.67
C GLU A 514 -20.01 7.88 -0.71
N ARG A 515 -20.20 9.19 -0.86
CA ARG A 515 -19.12 10.18 -0.62
C ARG A 515 -18.91 10.34 0.89
N PRO A 516 -17.75 10.87 1.35
CA PRO A 516 -17.47 11.07 2.78
C PRO A 516 -18.47 11.94 3.57
N ASP A 517 -19.33 12.69 2.86
CA ASP A 517 -20.39 13.52 3.43
C ASP A 517 -21.77 12.81 3.49
N GLY A 518 -21.84 11.52 3.11
CA GLY A 518 -23.07 10.73 3.05
C GLY A 518 -23.93 10.99 1.81
N SER A 519 -23.45 11.81 0.86
CA SER A 519 -24.16 12.01 -0.41
C SER A 519 -23.79 10.95 -1.44
N ASN A 520 -24.65 10.80 -2.46
CA ASN A 520 -24.44 9.81 -3.50
C ASN A 520 -23.10 10.01 -4.23
N VAL A 521 -22.36 8.91 -4.38
CA VAL A 521 -21.22 8.86 -5.30
C VAL A 521 -21.73 8.71 -6.73
N VAL A 522 -21.07 9.41 -7.66
CA VAL A 522 -21.27 9.27 -9.10
C VAL A 522 -19.89 9.17 -9.75
N LEU A 523 -19.68 8.11 -10.53
CA LEU A 523 -18.41 7.77 -11.16
C LEU A 523 -18.43 8.19 -12.63
N ASP A 524 -18.64 9.49 -12.89
CA ASP A 524 -18.81 10.08 -14.22
C ASP A 524 -17.60 10.88 -14.72
N THR A 525 -16.45 10.74 -14.09
CA THR A 525 -15.17 11.34 -14.50
C THR A 525 -14.11 10.26 -14.60
N ASP A 526 -13.39 10.21 -15.72
CA ASP A 526 -12.37 9.19 -15.97
C ASP A 526 -11.00 9.54 -15.32
N PHE A 527 -9.97 8.72 -15.60
CA PHE A 527 -8.60 8.89 -15.10
C PHE A 527 -7.98 10.25 -15.47
N LEU A 528 -8.34 10.82 -16.62
CA LEU A 528 -7.83 12.11 -17.10
C LEU A 528 -8.75 13.28 -16.70
N GLU A 529 -9.68 13.05 -15.77
CA GLU A 529 -10.70 14.02 -15.35
C GLU A 529 -11.69 14.40 -16.47
N GLU A 530 -11.79 13.59 -17.52
CA GLU A 530 -12.76 13.81 -18.60
C GLU A 530 -14.13 13.25 -18.22
N LYS A 531 -15.18 14.01 -18.55
CA LYS A 531 -16.55 13.61 -18.24
C LYS A 531 -16.98 12.43 -19.11
N ARG A 532 -17.43 11.35 -18.46
CA ARG A 532 -17.97 10.17 -19.11
C ARG A 532 -19.38 10.45 -19.62
N MET A 533 -19.67 10.00 -20.84
CA MET A 533 -21.03 9.95 -21.38
C MET A 533 -21.79 8.77 -20.76
N PRO A 534 -23.15 8.78 -20.75
CA PRO A 534 -23.95 7.71 -20.16
C PRO A 534 -23.61 6.30 -20.66
N LYS A 535 -23.10 6.20 -21.88
CA LYS A 535 -22.41 5.03 -22.43
C LYS A 535 -21.06 5.48 -22.97
N SER A 536 -19.98 4.90 -22.44
CA SER A 536 -18.59 5.24 -22.79
C SER A 536 -17.74 3.97 -22.91
N PRO A 537 -16.57 4.03 -23.57
CA PRO A 537 -15.63 2.91 -23.58
C PRO A 537 -15.32 2.39 -22.17
N LEU A 538 -15.09 1.08 -22.07
CA LEU A 538 -14.68 0.44 -20.81
C LEU A 538 -13.30 0.93 -20.37
N GLY A 539 -12.93 0.63 -19.13
CA GLY A 539 -11.65 0.96 -18.54
C GLY A 539 -11.54 2.41 -18.07
N PRO A 540 -10.32 2.82 -17.70
CA PRO A 540 -10.09 4.01 -16.89
C PRO A 540 -10.11 5.31 -17.69
N ILE A 541 -9.95 5.25 -19.01
CA ILE A 541 -9.78 6.41 -19.88
C ILE A 541 -10.77 6.33 -21.03
N THR A 542 -11.63 7.34 -21.15
CA THR A 542 -12.71 7.41 -22.16
C THR A 542 -12.20 7.57 -23.58
N SER A 543 -10.98 8.10 -23.76
CA SER A 543 -10.36 8.25 -25.09
C SER A 543 -9.76 6.95 -25.63
N LEU A 544 -9.74 5.85 -24.84
CA LEU A 544 -9.37 4.52 -25.34
C LEU A 544 -10.34 4.08 -26.43
N LYS A 545 -9.78 3.56 -27.52
CA LYS A 545 -10.54 3.12 -28.69
C LYS A 545 -9.86 1.93 -29.34
N LYS A 546 -10.57 1.25 -30.24
CA LYS A 546 -9.97 0.20 -31.07
C LYS A 546 -8.72 0.68 -31.83
N GLY A 547 -7.84 -0.26 -32.15
CA GLY A 547 -6.55 0.02 -32.75
C GLY A 547 -5.56 0.55 -31.72
N LYS A 548 -4.58 1.33 -32.17
CA LYS A 548 -3.46 1.80 -31.34
C LYS A 548 -3.87 2.99 -30.45
N ASN A 549 -3.45 2.93 -29.20
CA ASN A 549 -3.59 3.97 -28.20
C ASN A 549 -2.22 4.32 -27.62
N TYR A 550 -1.96 5.61 -27.48
CA TYR A 550 -0.77 6.16 -26.84
C TYR A 550 -1.19 7.41 -26.06
N ILE A 551 -1.27 7.31 -24.74
CA ILE A 551 -1.95 8.29 -23.89
C ILE A 551 -1.02 8.68 -22.75
N LYS A 552 -0.87 9.99 -22.49
CA LYS A 552 -0.14 10.49 -21.32
C LYS A 552 -0.97 10.22 -20.06
N VAL A 553 -0.36 9.60 -19.06
CA VAL A 553 -1.00 9.18 -17.80
C VAL A 553 -0.29 9.72 -16.55
N TRP A 554 0.81 10.45 -16.73
CA TRP A 554 1.44 11.32 -15.73
C TRP A 554 2.15 12.45 -16.48
#